data_AF-A0A9P5Y3Z7-F1
#
_entry.id   AF-A0A9P5Y3Z7-F1
#
_cell.length_a   1.000
_cell.length_b   1.000
_cell.length_c   1.000
_cell.angle_alpha   90.00
_cell.angle_beta   90.00
_cell.angle_gamma   90.00
#
_symmetry.space_group_name_H-M   'P 1'
#
loop_
_entity.id
_entity.type
_entity.pdbx_description
1 polymer ?
#
loop_
_entity_poly.entity_id
_entity_poly.type
_entity_poly.pdbx_seq_one_letter_code
_entity_poly.pdbx_strand_id
1 'polypeptide(L)'
;NSNVVHSLAVISVFSPPNHDLLHQSFQTVYACHYQGVDALLVIDIKQIESVVSMIPYFKVTPDGELEIPETEHFLMEKIGLDITSLLGKEEDDEGPDKDNMYAGDS
;
A
#
# COMPACT_ATOMS: atom_id res chain seq x y z
N ASN A 1 -38.29 -13.72 -13.93
CA ASN A 1 -37.36 -13.33 -12.85
C ASN A 1 -35.96 -13.79 -13.16
N SER A 2 -35.11 -12.90 -13.64
CA SER A 2 -33.66 -13.10 -13.63
C SER A 2 -33.15 -12.90 -12.21
N ASN A 3 -32.33 -13.83 -11.72
CA ASN A 3 -31.68 -13.73 -10.42
C ASN A 3 -30.50 -12.76 -10.55
N VAL A 4 -30.47 -11.68 -9.76
CA VAL A 4 -29.38 -10.70 -9.79
C VAL A 4 -28.37 -11.05 -8.71
N VAL A 5 -27.11 -11.21 -9.11
CA VAL A 5 -26.00 -11.48 -8.20
C VAL A 5 -25.36 -10.16 -7.79
N HIS A 6 -25.15 -9.96 -6.50
CA HIS A 6 -24.49 -8.78 -5.94
C HIS A 6 -23.13 -9.17 -5.36
N SER A 7 -22.11 -8.34 -5.64
CA SER A 7 -20.80 -8.46 -5.01
C SER A 7 -20.74 -7.50 -3.82
N LEU A 8 -20.58 -8.05 -2.62
CA LEU A 8 -20.53 -7.29 -1.38
C LEU A 8 -19.14 -7.36 -0.77
N ALA A 9 -18.74 -6.30 -0.06
CA ALA A 9 -17.54 -6.23 0.74
C ALA A 9 -17.90 -5.97 2.20
N VAL A 10 -17.17 -6.61 3.12
CA VAL A 10 -17.22 -6.31 4.55
C VAL A 10 -16.03 -5.41 4.86
N ILE A 11 -16.29 -4.23 5.42
CA ILE A 11 -15.27 -3.26 5.80
C ILE A 11 -15.35 -2.98 7.29
N SER A 12 -14.24 -2.58 7.90
CA SER A 12 -14.23 -2.01 9.26
C SER A 12 -13.99 -0.52 9.19
N VAL A 13 -14.87 0.26 9.80
CA VAL A 13 -14.71 1.71 9.91
C VAL A 13 -13.77 2.02 11.07
N PHE A 14 -12.63 2.63 10.77
CA PHE A 14 -11.71 3.14 11.78
C PHE A 14 -12.26 4.42 12.42
N SER A 15 -11.80 4.74 13.63
CA SER A 15 -12.16 6.00 14.29
C SER A 15 -11.70 7.21 13.45
N PRO A 16 -12.24 8.41 13.71
CA PRO A 16 -11.58 9.64 13.28
C PRO A 16 -10.12 9.69 13.75
N PRO A 17 -9.23 10.38 13.00
CA PRO A 17 -7.82 10.47 13.35
C PRO A 17 -7.61 11.26 14.64
N ASN A 18 -6.53 10.95 15.37
CA ASN A 18 -6.09 11.74 16.51
C ASN A 18 -5.80 13.18 16.05
N HIS A 19 -6.65 14.12 16.51
CA HIS A 19 -6.63 15.50 16.02
C HIS A 19 -5.34 16.25 16.39
N ASP A 20 -4.78 16.01 17.57
CA ASP A 20 -3.56 16.67 18.02
C ASP A 20 -2.37 16.24 17.17
N LEU A 21 -2.25 14.94 16.92
CA LEU A 21 -1.17 14.40 16.09
C LEU A 21 -1.31 14.83 14.63
N LEU A 22 -2.54 14.82 14.10
CA LEU A 22 -2.82 15.28 12.74
C LEU A 22 -2.46 16.77 12.58
N HIS A 23 -2.78 17.60 13.58
CA HIS A 23 -2.45 19.02 13.57
C HIS A 23 -0.93 19.26 13.70
N GLN A 24 -0.27 18.61 14.66
CA GLN A 24 1.17 18.77 14.89
C GLN A 24 2.01 18.25 13.72
N SER A 25 1.51 17.25 12.98
CA SER A 25 2.16 16.69 11.80
C SER A 25 1.81 17.41 10.49
N PHE A 26 1.12 18.57 10.55
CA PHE A 26 0.66 19.30 9.37
C PHE A 26 -0.13 18.42 8.40
N GLN A 27 -1.09 17.66 8.92
CA GLN A 27 -1.96 16.74 8.18
C GLN A 27 -1.23 15.57 7.50
N THR A 28 -0.05 15.20 7.99
CA THR A 28 0.73 14.08 7.43
C THR A 28 0.40 12.75 8.11
N VAL A 29 0.13 12.76 9.42
CA VAL A 29 -0.05 11.54 10.21
C VAL A 29 -1.50 11.37 10.63
N TYR A 30 -2.16 10.40 10.02
CA TYR A 30 -3.53 9.98 10.37
C TYR A 30 -3.46 8.72 11.23
N ALA A 31 -3.48 8.91 12.56
CA ALA A 31 -3.53 7.82 13.53
C ALA A 31 -4.97 7.54 13.95
N CYS A 32 -5.45 6.33 13.71
CA CYS A 32 -6.83 5.93 13.97
C CYS A 32 -6.88 4.64 14.80
N HIS A 33 -8.02 4.40 15.44
CA HIS A 33 -8.28 3.17 16.18
C HIS A 33 -9.16 2.22 15.39
N TYR A 34 -8.78 0.94 15.36
CA TYR A 34 -9.65 -0.16 14.97
C TYR A 34 -10.75 -0.32 16.02
N GLN A 35 -12.01 -0.34 15.57
CA GLN A 35 -13.19 -0.31 16.44
C GLN A 35 -13.86 -1.69 16.60
N GLY A 36 -13.23 -2.76 16.11
CA GLY A 36 -13.75 -4.11 16.24
C GLY A 36 -15.04 -4.36 15.45
N VAL A 37 -15.83 -5.31 15.92
CA VAL A 37 -17.02 -5.83 15.23
C VAL A 37 -18.15 -4.81 15.12
N ASP A 38 -18.24 -3.88 16.07
CA ASP A 38 -19.32 -2.88 16.12
C ASP A 38 -19.22 -1.84 15.00
N ALA A 39 -18.05 -1.74 14.36
CA ALA A 39 -17.81 -0.85 13.24
C ALA A 39 -17.74 -1.57 11.88
N LEU A 40 -18.19 -2.83 11.81
CA LEU A 40 -18.27 -3.56 10.55
C LEU A 40 -19.47 -3.14 9.72
N LEU A 41 -19.23 -2.84 8.45
CA LEU A 41 -20.27 -2.50 7.48
C LEU A 41 -20.20 -3.44 6.28
N VAL A 42 -21.37 -3.74 5.71
CA VAL A 42 -21.49 -4.44 4.43
C VAL A 42 -21.85 -3.42 3.36
N ILE A 43 -21.02 -3.29 2.34
CA ILE A 43 -21.22 -2.36 1.22
C ILE A 43 -21.23 -3.11 -0.11
N ASP A 44 -21.88 -2.53 -1.13
CA ASP A 44 -21.66 -2.99 -2.51
C ASP A 44 -20.22 -2.62 -2.90
N ILE A 45 -19.48 -3.57 -3.47
CA ILE A 45 -18.07 -3.37 -3.83
C ILE A 45 -17.87 -2.17 -4.77
N LYS A 46 -18.90 -1.81 -5.56
CA LYS A 46 -18.87 -0.66 -6.48
C LYS A 46 -18.82 0.69 -5.76
N GLN A 47 -19.04 0.74 -4.45
CA GLN A 47 -18.91 1.96 -3.63
C GLN A 47 -17.46 2.24 -3.21
N ILE A 48 -16.52 1.32 -3.42
CA ILE A 48 -15.10 1.52 -3.11
C ILE A 48 -14.45 2.29 -4.27
N GLU A 49 -14.13 3.56 -4.05
CA GLU A 49 -13.50 4.42 -5.06
C GLU A 49 -11.97 4.35 -5.04
N SER A 50 -11.38 4.14 -3.87
CA SER A 50 -9.93 4.04 -3.67
C SER A 50 -9.61 3.18 -2.45
N VAL A 51 -8.36 2.73 -2.36
CA VAL A 51 -7.85 1.98 -1.20
C VAL A 51 -6.56 2.62 -0.70
N VAL A 52 -6.40 2.62 0.62
CA VAL A 52 -5.21 3.05 1.34
C VAL A 52 -4.71 1.90 2.20
N SER A 53 -3.47 1.99 2.65
CA SER A 53 -2.93 1.00 3.58
C SER A 53 -3.11 1.50 5.02
N MET A 54 -3.74 0.69 5.86
CA MET A 54 -3.81 0.91 7.31
C MET A 54 -2.77 0.01 7.99
N ILE A 55 -1.70 0.61 8.50
CA ILE A 55 -0.55 -0.10 9.05
C ILE A 55 -0.63 -0.11 10.58
N PRO A 56 -0.53 -1.28 11.23
CA PRO A 56 -0.48 -1.34 12.69
C PRO A 56 0.68 -0.50 13.24
N TYR A 57 0.40 0.25 14.30
CA TYR A 57 1.44 0.93 15.04
C TYR A 57 2.34 -0.08 15.74
N PHE A 58 3.60 0.29 15.94
CA PHE A 58 4.50 -0.45 16.78
C PHE A 58 5.38 0.49 17.61
N LYS A 59 5.77 0.02 18.78
CA LYS A 59 6.77 0.61 19.66
C LYS A 59 7.90 -0.38 19.85
N VAL A 60 9.12 0.13 19.99
CA VAL A 60 10.26 -0.69 20.39
C VAL A 60 10.47 -0.46 21.89
N THR A 61 10.42 -1.53 22.67
CA THR A 61 10.64 -1.48 24.12
C THR A 61 12.11 -1.21 24.43
N PRO A 62 12.47 -0.79 25.66
CA PRO A 62 13.87 -0.61 26.05
C PRO A 62 14.72 -1.87 25.89
N ASP A 63 14.10 -3.05 25.97
CA ASP A 63 14.74 -4.35 25.81
C ASP A 63 14.91 -4.76 24.33
N GLY A 64 14.44 -3.92 23.39
CA GLY A 64 14.52 -4.14 21.95
C GLY A 64 13.39 -5.00 21.38
N GLU A 65 12.34 -5.27 22.15
CA GLU A 65 11.18 -6.02 21.68
C GLU A 65 10.17 -5.12 20.96
N LEU A 66 9.39 -5.69 20.05
CA LEU A 66 8.37 -4.97 19.29
C LEU A 66 7.01 -5.13 19.98
N GLU A 67 6.44 -4.03 20.44
CA GLU A 67 5.08 -3.96 20.98
C GLU A 67 4.15 -3.39 19.90
N ILE A 68 3.15 -4.16 19.48
CA ILE A 68 2.18 -3.76 18.45
C ILE A 68 0.80 -3.67 19.10
N PRO A 69 0.30 -2.47 19.42
CA PRO A 69 -1.06 -2.33 19.96
C PRO A 69 -2.10 -2.82 18.95
N GLU A 70 -3.06 -3.63 19.40
CA GLU A 70 -4.04 -4.28 18.52
C GLU A 70 -4.95 -3.28 17.79
N THR A 71 -5.16 -2.10 18.37
CA THR A 71 -6.13 -1.13 17.86
C THR A 71 -5.51 0.05 17.14
N GLU A 72 -4.24 0.37 17.36
CA GLU A 72 -3.63 1.60 16.85
C GLU A 72 -3.08 1.38 15.43
N HIS A 73 -3.51 2.19 14.47
CA HIS A 73 -3.09 2.09 13.08
C HIS A 73 -2.84 3.46 12.46
N PHE A 74 -1.99 3.53 11.44
CA PHE A 74 -1.77 4.72 10.63
C PHE A 74 -2.20 4.51 9.19
N LEU A 75 -2.77 5.54 8.60
CA LEU A 75 -2.98 5.60 7.16
C LEU A 75 -1.66 5.91 6.46
N MET A 76 -1.34 5.11 5.45
CA MET A 76 -0.25 5.36 4.52
C MET A 76 -0.78 5.35 3.08
N GLU A 77 -0.54 6.44 2.38
CA GLU A 77 -0.80 6.54 0.95
C GLU A 77 0.41 6.00 0.16
N LYS A 78 0.14 5.30 -0.96
CA LYS A 78 1.16 4.85 -1.93
C LYS A 78 2.30 3.98 -1.36
N ILE A 79 1.97 2.82 -0.79
CA ILE A 79 2.99 1.78 -0.59
C ILE A 79 3.45 1.28 -1.96
N GLY A 80 4.64 1.73 -2.42
CA GLY A 80 5.32 1.19 -3.60
C GLY A 80 5.26 1.98 -4.91
N LEU A 81 4.66 3.18 -4.95
CA LEU A 81 4.61 3.95 -6.21
C LEU A 81 5.95 4.62 -6.58
N ASP A 82 6.84 4.85 -5.61
CA ASP A 82 8.14 5.51 -5.84
C ASP A 82 9.30 4.55 -6.16
N ILE A 83 9.08 3.22 -6.14
CA ILE A 83 10.16 2.25 -6.42
C ILE A 83 10.43 2.17 -7.94
N THR A 84 9.43 2.48 -8.78
CA THR A 84 9.55 2.48 -10.24
C THR A 84 10.38 3.63 -10.79
N SER A 85 10.59 4.71 -10.03
CA SER A 85 11.48 5.81 -10.45
C SER A 85 12.96 5.55 -10.11
N LEU A 86 13.24 4.64 -9.17
CA LEU A 86 14.60 4.27 -8.76
C LEU A 86 15.21 3.16 -9.61
N LEU A 87 14.38 2.33 -10.24
CA LEU A 87 14.81 1.32 -11.19
C LEU A 87 15.07 2.00 -12.54
N GLY A 88 16.29 2.55 -12.69
CA GLY A 88 16.73 3.21 -13.91
C GLY A 88 16.42 2.34 -15.15
N LYS A 89 15.94 2.98 -16.22
CA LYS A 89 15.79 2.32 -17.52
C LYS A 89 17.17 1.85 -17.96
N GLU A 90 17.34 0.54 -18.15
CA GLU A 90 18.45 0.04 -18.94
C GLU A 90 18.25 0.58 -20.37
N GLU A 91 19.18 1.41 -20.82
CA GLU A 91 19.22 1.83 -22.23
C GLU A 91 19.69 0.62 -23.03
N ASP A 92 18.81 0.08 -23.89
CA ASP A 92 19.17 -0.91 -24.89
C ASP A 92 20.22 -0.31 -25.84
N ASP A 93 21.48 -0.72 -25.70
CA ASP A 93 22.56 -0.36 -26.61
C ASP A 93 22.41 -1.18 -27.91
N GLU A 94 21.49 -0.75 -28.77
CA GLU A 94 21.44 -1.20 -30.17
C GLU A 94 22.64 -0.60 -30.94
N GLY A 95 23.75 -1.34 -30.97
CA GLY A 95 24.81 -1.14 -31.96
C GLY A 95 24.65 -2.12 -33.13
N PRO A 96 24.34 -1.67 -34.36
CA PRO A 96 24.35 -2.52 -35.54
C PRO A 96 25.77 -2.59 -36.15
N ASP A 97 26.13 -3.76 -36.68
CA ASP A 97 26.91 -4.00 -37.92
C ASP A 97 27.65 -5.36 -37.81
N LYS A 98 27.12 -6.44 -38.40
CA LYS A 98 27.31 -6.90 -39.79
C LYS A 98 28.72 -7.39 -40.14
N ASP A 99 28.72 -8.69 -40.49
CA ASP A 99 29.54 -9.36 -41.51
C ASP A 99 31.07 -9.40 -41.32
N ASN A 100 31.63 -10.59 -41.05
CA ASN A 100 32.15 -11.46 -42.11
C ASN A 100 32.88 -12.68 -41.52
N MET A 101 32.46 -13.88 -41.95
CA MET A 101 33.19 -15.12 -41.76
C MET A 101 34.46 -15.10 -42.61
N TYR A 102 35.62 -15.37 -42.03
CA TYR A 102 36.69 -16.02 -42.77
C TYR A 102 37.17 -17.23 -41.99
N ALA A 103 36.83 -18.38 -42.54
CA ALA A 103 37.35 -19.68 -42.14
C ALA A 103 38.87 -19.68 -42.30
N GLY A 104 39.56 -20.21 -41.29
CA GLY A 104 40.94 -20.61 -41.45
C GLY A 104 41.00 -21.73 -42.47
N ASP A 105 41.81 -21.54 -43.51
CA ASP A 105 42.31 -22.65 -44.30
C ASP A 105 43.84 -22.65 -44.24
N SER A 106 44.31 -23.84 -43.90
CA SER A 106 45.62 -24.51 -43.99
C SER A 106 46.82 -23.78 -44.57
#